data_AF-A0A2T7TZG6-F1
#
_entry.id   AF-A0A2T7TZG6-F1
#
_cell.length_a   1.000
_cell.length_b   1.000
_cell.length_c   1.000
_cell.angle_alpha   90.00
_cell.angle_beta   90.00
_cell.angle_gamma   90.00
#
_symmetry.space_group_name_H-M   'P 1'
#
loop_
_entity.id
_entity.type
_entity.pdbx_description
1 polymer ?
#
loop_
_entity_poly.entity_id
_entity_poly.type
_entity_poly.pdbx_seq_one_letter_code
_entity_poly.pdbx_strand_id
1 'polypeptide(L)'
;MQQAESFPLEAIPPRVRRAIIREFQGRWPTVQEVAQISDRHWLATPDIGPLALEKIRSILQSQSRRNDNSPPQLIDAEVLDRLEAIQEELRRIQCTLDTRISQTLRKGPRAKTEVNVQMTSARPPD
;
A
#
# COMPACT_ATOMS: atom_id res chain seq x y z
N MET A 1 31.20 -7.63 5.12
CA MET A 1 31.36 -6.27 4.56
C MET A 1 30.05 -5.91 3.89
N GLN A 2 29.36 -4.86 4.35
CA GLN A 2 28.06 -4.46 3.78
C GLN A 2 28.30 -4.00 2.34
N GLN A 3 27.73 -4.70 1.36
CA GLN A 3 27.78 -4.27 -0.04
C GLN A 3 26.84 -3.08 -0.18
N ALA A 4 27.39 -1.89 -0.46
CA ALA A 4 26.59 -0.70 -0.66
C ALA A 4 25.73 -0.89 -1.94
N GLU A 5 24.41 -0.83 -1.80
CA GLU A 5 23.48 -0.98 -2.91
C GLU A 5 23.65 0.17 -3.91
N SER A 6 23.82 -0.16 -5.19
CA SER A 6 23.93 0.81 -6.28
C SER A 6 22.62 1.60 -6.43
N PHE A 7 22.73 2.91 -6.70
CA PHE A 7 21.55 3.75 -6.88
C PHE A 7 20.85 3.40 -8.22
N PRO A 8 19.53 3.15 -8.23
CA PRO A 8 18.81 2.71 -9.43
C PRO A 8 18.57 3.88 -10.38
N LEU A 9 19.53 4.11 -11.27
CA LEU A 9 19.46 5.19 -12.27
C LEU A 9 18.43 4.91 -13.37
N GLU A 10 17.97 3.68 -13.52
CA GLU A 10 16.95 3.23 -14.47
C GLU A 10 15.62 3.95 -14.22
N ALA A 11 15.28 4.17 -12.96
CA ALA A 11 14.04 4.83 -12.54
C ALA A 11 14.06 6.36 -12.73
N ILE A 12 15.22 6.92 -13.11
CA ILE A 12 15.42 8.36 -13.27
C ILE A 12 15.41 8.76 -14.75
N PRO A 13 14.82 9.93 -15.11
CA PRO A 13 14.89 10.46 -16.46
C PRO A 13 16.33 10.57 -17.00
N PRO A 14 16.58 10.29 -18.28
CA PRO A 14 17.94 10.24 -18.84
C PRO A 14 18.78 11.50 -18.63
N ARG A 15 18.14 12.69 -18.59
CA ARG A 15 18.83 13.96 -18.33
C ARG A 15 19.41 14.01 -16.91
N VAL A 16 18.56 13.72 -15.93
CA VAL A 16 18.93 13.69 -14.50
C VAL A 16 19.92 12.55 -14.23
N ARG A 17 19.77 11.39 -14.90
CA ARG A 17 20.74 10.30 -14.85
C ARG A 17 22.15 10.76 -15.22
N ARG A 18 22.30 11.49 -16.33
CA ARG A 18 23.60 12.01 -16.77
C ARG A 18 24.16 13.04 -15.79
N ALA A 19 23.32 13.89 -15.22
CA ALA A 19 23.72 14.85 -14.22
C ALA A 19 24.26 14.16 -12.96
N ILE A 20 23.56 13.14 -12.46
CA ILE A 20 24.01 12.32 -11.33
C ILE A 20 25.35 11.64 -11.66
N ILE A 21 25.46 10.94 -12.79
CA ILE A 21 26.72 10.29 -13.18
C ILE A 21 27.87 11.30 -13.27
N ARG A 22 27.62 12.50 -13.83
CA ARG A 22 28.62 13.57 -13.92
C ARG A 22 29.06 14.06 -12.54
N GLU A 23 28.11 14.24 -11.62
CA GLU A 23 28.38 14.64 -10.23
C GLU A 23 29.34 13.65 -9.55
N PHE A 24 29.18 12.36 -9.86
CA PHE A 24 30.03 11.29 -9.37
C PHE A 24 31.18 10.92 -10.33
N GLN A 25 31.67 11.86 -11.15
CA GLN A 25 32.84 11.69 -12.01
C GLN A 25 32.76 10.51 -13.00
N GLY A 26 31.56 10.18 -13.48
CA GLY A 26 31.35 9.09 -14.42
C GLY A 26 31.10 7.72 -13.78
N ARG A 27 31.18 7.61 -12.45
CA ARG A 27 30.90 6.35 -11.74
C ARG A 27 29.42 6.20 -11.43
N TRP A 28 29.02 4.97 -11.16
CA TRP A 28 27.70 4.68 -10.62
C TRP A 28 27.70 4.92 -9.10
N PRO A 29 26.92 5.87 -8.56
CA PRO A 29 26.88 6.09 -7.13
C PRO A 29 26.04 5.04 -6.41
N THR A 30 26.29 4.90 -5.12
CA THR A 30 25.49 4.10 -4.20
C THR A 30 24.34 4.91 -3.60
N VAL A 31 23.33 4.23 -3.06
CA VAL A 31 22.18 4.88 -2.40
C VAL A 31 22.63 5.82 -1.27
N GLN A 32 23.61 5.39 -0.47
CA GLN A 32 24.13 6.15 0.66
C GLN A 32 24.86 7.42 0.22
N GLU A 33 25.66 7.34 -0.84
CA GLU A 33 26.38 8.51 -1.38
C GLU A 33 25.43 9.57 -1.93
N VAL A 34 24.39 9.14 -2.65
CA VAL A 34 23.34 10.05 -3.14
C VAL A 34 22.57 10.69 -1.98
N ALA A 35 22.32 9.94 -0.90
CA ALA A 35 21.61 10.44 0.29
C ALA A 35 22.42 11.48 1.08
N GLN A 36 23.75 11.38 1.10
CA GLN A 36 24.64 12.32 1.78
C GLN A 36 24.69 13.71 1.12
N ILE A 37 24.34 13.81 -0.17
CA ILE A 37 24.31 15.09 -0.87
C ILE A 37 23.10 15.91 -0.41
N SER A 38 23.36 17.15 -0.02
CA SER A 38 22.33 18.10 0.42
C SER A 38 21.41 18.52 -0.73
N ASP A 39 20.17 18.86 -0.41
CA ASP A 39 19.20 19.37 -1.40
C ASP A 39 19.72 20.61 -2.14
N ARG A 40 20.40 21.50 -1.41
CA ARG A 40 20.99 22.71 -2.00
C ARG A 40 22.04 22.39 -3.07
N HIS A 41 22.85 21.36 -2.81
CA HIS A 41 23.85 20.90 -3.76
C HIS A 41 23.19 20.28 -4.99
N TRP A 42 22.19 19.43 -4.79
CA TRP A 42 21.41 18.86 -5.89
C TRP A 42 20.75 19.92 -6.77
N LEU A 43 20.17 20.95 -6.17
CA LEU A 43 19.53 22.06 -6.91
C LEU A 43 20.52 22.98 -7.61
N ALA A 44 21.79 23.00 -7.17
CA ALA A 44 22.86 23.73 -7.85
C ALA A 44 23.41 22.94 -9.06
N THR A 45 23.22 21.61 -9.10
CA THR A 45 23.65 20.78 -10.22
C THR A 45 22.80 21.08 -11.47
N PRO A 46 23.43 21.38 -12.61
CA PRO A 46 22.71 21.54 -13.88
C PRO A 46 21.84 20.32 -14.21
N ASP A 47 20.67 20.56 -14.81
CA ASP A 47 19.65 19.55 -15.13
C ASP A 47 18.92 18.91 -13.94
N ILE A 48 19.22 19.32 -12.69
CA ILE A 48 18.54 18.84 -11.48
C ILE A 48 17.73 19.98 -10.86
N GLY A 49 16.45 20.01 -11.21
CA GLY A 49 15.48 20.92 -10.60
C GLY A 49 14.71 20.28 -9.42
N PRO A 50 13.79 21.04 -8.79
CA PRO A 50 12.98 20.55 -7.67
C PRO A 50 12.24 19.24 -7.94
N LEU A 51 11.67 19.09 -9.14
CA LEU A 51 10.97 17.87 -9.56
C LEU A 51 11.93 16.66 -9.69
N ALA A 52 13.16 16.90 -10.15
CA ALA A 52 14.17 15.85 -10.24
C ALA A 52 14.64 15.43 -8.85
N LEU A 53 14.87 16.41 -7.98
CA LEU A 53 15.24 16.18 -6.58
C LEU A 53 14.15 15.41 -5.82
N GLU A 54 12.88 15.75 -6.01
CA GLU A 54 11.75 15.02 -5.42
C GLU A 54 11.77 13.54 -5.83
N LYS A 55 12.01 13.25 -7.12
CA LYS A 55 12.15 11.86 -7.60
C LYS A 55 13.34 11.15 -6.97
N ILE A 56 14.49 11.81 -6.86
CA ILE A 56 15.67 11.25 -6.19
C ILE A 56 15.32 10.91 -4.74
N ARG A 57 14.66 11.83 -4.02
CA ARG A 57 14.24 11.62 -2.63
C ARG A 57 13.20 10.51 -2.49
N SER A 58 12.26 10.39 -3.41
CA SER A 58 11.28 9.29 -3.44
C SER A 58 11.96 7.92 -3.57
N ILE A 59 12.97 7.81 -4.43
CA ILE A 59 13.77 6.59 -4.59
C ILE A 59 14.58 6.29 -3.32
N LEU A 60 15.18 7.31 -2.70
CA LEU A 60 15.92 7.13 -1.44
C LEU A 60 15.00 6.67 -0.30
N GLN A 61 13.77 7.21 -0.22
CA GLN A 61 12.79 6.83 0.80
C GLN A 61 12.26 5.40 0.60
N SER A 62 12.04 4.96 -0.64
CA SER A 62 11.62 3.58 -0.90
C SER A 62 12.72 2.58 -0.55
N GLN A 63 13.99 2.93 -0.79
CA GLN A 63 15.14 2.11 -0.40
C GLN A 63 15.40 2.13 1.11
N SER A 64 15.19 3.26 1.81
CA SER A 64 15.21 3.30 3.28
C SER A 64 14.15 2.38 3.86
N ARG A 65 12.91 2.44 3.36
CA ARG A 65 11.84 1.51 3.77
C ARG A 65 12.19 0.07 3.47
N ARG A 66 12.88 -0.23 2.36
CA ARG A 66 13.36 -1.59 2.07
C ARG A 66 14.42 -2.03 3.08
N ASN A 67 15.31 -1.14 3.52
CA ASN A 67 16.39 -1.47 4.44
C ASN A 67 15.92 -1.55 5.91
N ASP A 68 14.96 -0.70 6.30
CA ASP A 68 14.23 -0.79 7.57
C ASP A 68 13.28 -2.00 7.60
N ASN A 69 12.87 -2.49 6.41
CA ASN A 69 12.19 -3.76 6.20
C ASN A 69 13.15 -4.87 5.75
N SER A 70 14.47 -4.72 5.90
CA SER A 70 15.31 -5.92 5.96
C SER A 70 14.75 -6.69 7.14
N PRO A 71 14.12 -7.86 6.94
CA PRO A 71 13.66 -8.62 8.08
C PRO A 71 14.90 -8.83 8.94
N PRO A 72 14.88 -8.54 10.26
CA PRO A 72 15.87 -9.16 11.13
C PRO A 72 15.83 -10.63 10.73
N GLN A 73 16.94 -11.22 10.27
CA GLN A 73 16.95 -12.54 9.63
C GLN A 73 16.01 -13.47 10.40
N LEU A 74 14.75 -13.56 9.97
CA LEU A 74 13.71 -14.16 10.78
C LEU A 74 14.04 -15.62 10.64
N ILE A 75 14.38 -16.23 11.77
CA ILE A 75 14.71 -17.65 11.79
C ILE A 75 13.52 -18.36 11.17
N ASP A 76 13.74 -19.39 10.35
CA ASP A 76 12.66 -20.04 9.58
C ASP A 76 11.41 -20.37 10.44
N ALA A 77 11.62 -20.68 11.73
CA ALA A 77 10.57 -20.86 12.72
C ALA A 77 9.69 -19.61 12.93
N GLU A 78 10.28 -18.43 13.07
CA GLU A 78 9.54 -17.18 13.27
C GLU A 78 8.76 -16.77 12.00
N VAL A 79 9.26 -17.14 10.81
CA VAL A 79 8.53 -16.97 9.55
C VAL A 79 7.29 -17.85 9.53
N LEU A 80 7.42 -19.12 9.94
CA LEU A 80 6.29 -20.05 10.03
C LEU A 80 5.26 -19.59 11.06
N ASP A 81 5.72 -19.16 12.24
CA ASP A 81 4.84 -18.61 13.29
C ASP A 81 4.09 -17.37 12.80
N ARG A 82 4.77 -16.48 12.07
CA ARG A 82 4.14 -15.28 11.51
C ARG A 82 3.11 -15.64 10.43
N LEU A 83 3.40 -16.65 9.60
CA LEU A 83 2.50 -17.13 8.57
C LEU A 83 1.25 -17.75 9.20
N GLU A 84 1.40 -18.58 10.23
CA GLU A 84 0.29 -19.17 10.97
C GLU A 84 -0.59 -18.10 11.62
N ALA A 85 0.02 -17.09 12.26
CA ALA A 85 -0.72 -15.98 12.86
C ALA A 85 -1.57 -15.20 11.83
N ILE A 86 -1.00 -14.91 10.65
CA ILE A 86 -1.71 -14.22 9.56
C ILE A 86 -2.86 -15.08 9.03
N GLN A 87 -2.64 -16.39 8.84
CA GLN A 87 -3.69 -17.31 8.39
C GLN A 87 -4.85 -17.38 9.38
N GLU A 88 -4.56 -17.41 10.67
CA GLU A 88 -5.57 -17.43 11.72
C GLU A 88 -6.37 -16.12 11.78
N GLU A 89 -5.71 -14.98 11.60
CA GLU A 89 -6.39 -13.68 11.51
C GLU A 89 -7.35 -13.62 10.30
N LEU A 90 -6.92 -14.10 9.14
CA LEU A 90 -7.77 -14.19 7.95
C LEU A 90 -8.98 -15.10 8.17
N ARG A 91 -8.81 -16.26 8.83
CA ARG A 91 -9.94 -17.14 9.19
C ARG A 91 -10.94 -16.44 10.10
N ARG A 92 -10.47 -15.71 11.12
CA ARG A 92 -11.35 -14.96 12.03
C ARG A 92 -12.15 -13.90 11.30
N ILE A 93 -11.51 -13.18 10.38
CA ILE A 93 -12.19 -12.18 9.54
C ILE A 93 -13.27 -12.86 8.68
N GLN A 94 -12.94 -13.97 8.01
CA GLN A 94 -13.90 -14.74 7.20
C GLN A 94 -15.09 -15.22 8.03
N CYS A 95 -14.86 -15.88 9.17
CA CYS A 95 -15.93 -16.33 10.06
C CYS A 95 -16.81 -15.16 10.55
N THR A 96 -16.22 -14.00 10.85
CA THR A 96 -16.97 -12.81 11.27
C THR A 96 -17.87 -12.28 10.15
N LEU A 97 -17.40 -12.33 8.90
CA LEU A 97 -18.19 -11.92 7.75
C LEU A 97 -19.32 -12.92 7.47
N ASP A 98 -19.03 -14.22 7.46
CA ASP A 98 -20.03 -15.27 7.21
C ASP A 98 -21.14 -15.26 8.26
N THR A 99 -20.79 -15.06 9.53
CA THR A 99 -21.77 -14.95 10.62
C THR A 99 -22.64 -13.71 10.45
N ARG A 100 -22.08 -12.55 10.09
CA ARG A 100 -22.86 -11.33 9.81
C ARG A 100 -23.78 -11.51 8.61
N ILE A 101 -23.29 -12.07 7.51
CA ILE A 101 -24.10 -12.34 6.31
C ILE A 101 -25.26 -13.28 6.65
N SER A 102 -24.97 -14.38 7.35
CA SER A 102 -25.98 -15.34 7.79
C SER A 102 -27.03 -14.72 8.73
N GLN A 103 -26.62 -13.80 9.60
CA GLN A 103 -27.55 -13.06 10.48
C GLN A 103 -28.42 -12.06 9.71
N THR A 104 -27.87 -11.38 8.70
CA THR A 104 -28.65 -10.48 7.83
C THR A 104 -29.67 -11.25 6.99
N LEU A 105 -29.33 -12.46 6.52
CA LEU A 105 -30.24 -13.30 5.76
C LEU A 105 -31.36 -13.90 6.62
N ARG A 106 -31.08 -14.22 7.90
CA ARG A 106 -32.09 -14.71 8.86
C ARG A 106 -33.02 -13.61 9.38
N LYS A 107 -32.67 -12.32 9.25
CA LYS A 107 -33.51 -11.16 9.61
C LYS A 107 -34.30 -10.62 8.41
N GLY A 108 -34.87 -11.52 7.59
CA GLY A 108 -35.89 -11.17 6.59
C GLY A 108 -37.15 -10.56 7.25
N PRO A 109 -37.93 -9.75 6.51
CA PRO A 109 -38.88 -8.79 7.08
C PRO A 109 -39.99 -9.51 7.83
N ARG A 110 -40.22 -9.13 9.10
CA ARG A 110 -41.43 -9.52 9.83
C ARG A 110 -42.65 -8.98 9.08
N ALA A 111 -43.28 -9.83 8.27
CA ALA A 111 -44.60 -9.63 7.73
C ALA A 111 -45.58 -9.46 8.90
N LYS A 112 -46.08 -8.25 9.10
CA LYS A 112 -47.38 -8.05 9.74
C LYS A 112 -48.40 -7.90 8.63
N THR A 113 -48.89 -9.05 8.18
CA THR A 113 -50.17 -9.15 7.48
C THR A 113 -51.23 -9.22 8.56
N GLU A 114 -51.95 -8.12 8.82
CA GLU A 114 -53.31 -8.20 9.33
C GLU A 114 -54.23 -7.77 8.20
N VAL A 115 -54.80 -8.79 7.54
CA VAL A 115 -55.96 -8.68 6.67
C VAL A 115 -57.17 -8.68 7.59
N ASN A 116 -58.02 -7.66 7.51
CA ASN A 116 -59.44 -7.88 7.75
C ASN A 116 -60.27 -7.13 6.71
N VAL A 117 -60.79 -7.92 5.76
CA VAL A 117 -61.79 -7.55 4.77
C VAL A 117 -63.14 -7.59 5.47
N GLN A 118 -63.84 -6.47 5.57
CA GLN A 118 -65.30 -6.51 5.65
C GLN A 118 -65.88 -6.05 4.32
N MET A 119 -66.56 -7.01 3.72
CA MET A 119 -67.29 -6.99 2.47
C MET A 119 -68.76 -6.89 2.84
N THR A 120 -69.42 -5.75 2.59
CA THR A 120 -70.87 -5.65 2.44
C THR A 120 -71.12 -4.59 1.35
N SER A 121 -71.36 -5.00 0.11
CA SER A 121 -72.62 -5.49 -0.47
C SER A 121 -73.57 -4.36 -0.90
N ALA A 122 -73.62 -4.19 -2.24
CA ALA A 122 -74.76 -3.80 -3.09
C ALA A 122 -75.39 -2.38 -3.03
N ARG A 123 -75.65 -1.88 -4.25
CA ARG A 123 -76.33 -0.64 -4.69
C ARG A 123 -77.89 -0.81 -4.70
N PRO A 124 -78.72 0.21 -5.04
CA PRO A 124 -80.03 0.55 -4.45
C PRO A 124 -81.23 0.08 -5.34
N PRO A 125 -82.53 0.42 -5.08
CA PRO A 125 -83.11 1.75 -5.39
C PRO A 125 -84.28 2.22 -4.48
N ASP A 126 -84.64 3.50 -4.59
CA ASP A 126 -86.02 4.03 -4.79
C ASP A 126 -85.93 5.42 -5.44
#